data_AF-A0A1V5JRZ7-F1
#
_entry.id   AF-A0A1V5JRZ7-F1
#
_cell.length_a   1.000
_cell.length_b   1.000
_cell.length_c   1.000
_cell.angle_alpha   90.00
_cell.angle_beta   90.00
_cell.angle_gamma   90.00
#
_symmetry.space_group_name_H-M   'P 1'
#
loop_
_entity.id
_entity.type
_entity.pdbx_description
1 polymer ?
#
loop_
_entity_poly.entity_id
_entity_poly.type
_entity_poly.pdbx_seq_one_letter_code
_entity_poly.pdbx_strand_id
1 'polypeptide(L)'
;MKKIFVGLTLGALALMLLGGGAWARDNLTLTFDLAALDRQETKDMRLAWTGGEFRMEALRENLLWFQYFSLPKNAAFRNNFSLEAEVSSVQDRGVAGIALGNRKIDLVFYVYLHDRHGYARIATADSSQAHFISEKTFSYPSTPFTLGVVYDVDGGVFTGYVNGQSVLSISSTSYPRLTQISSVNSVALVGGSRHDQPSGVVGFRSFSLEAE
;
A
#
# COMPACT_ATOMS: atom_id res chain seq x y z
N MET A 1 -49.65 1.45 -28.35
CA MET A 1 -49.72 2.31 -27.15
C MET A 1 -48.51 2.03 -26.26
N LYS A 2 -47.81 3.10 -25.80
CA LYS A 2 -46.83 3.22 -24.69
C LYS A 2 -45.67 2.20 -24.68
N LYS A 3 -44.38 2.47 -24.98
CA LYS A 3 -43.38 3.49 -24.58
C LYS A 3 -43.31 3.81 -23.07
N ILE A 4 -42.08 3.63 -22.51
CA ILE A 4 -41.32 4.30 -21.41
C ILE A 4 -40.26 3.26 -20.93
N PHE A 5 -38.94 3.24 -21.27
CA PHE A 5 -37.79 4.15 -21.04
C PHE A 5 -37.64 4.57 -19.56
N VAL A 6 -36.51 4.66 -18.86
CA VAL A 6 -35.06 4.41 -19.03
C VAL A 6 -34.44 4.62 -17.63
N GLY A 7 -33.23 4.14 -17.36
CA GLY A 7 -32.49 4.64 -16.20
C GLY A 7 -31.12 4.04 -15.90
N LEU A 8 -30.29 3.78 -16.91
CA LEU A 8 -28.87 3.45 -16.72
C LEU A 8 -28.05 4.49 -17.46
N THR A 9 -27.72 5.58 -16.77
CA THR A 9 -26.73 6.56 -17.24
C THR A 9 -25.33 6.00 -16.95
N LEU A 10 -24.79 5.22 -17.88
CA LEU A 10 -23.34 5.14 -18.05
C LEU A 10 -22.88 6.52 -18.56
N GLY A 11 -22.23 7.29 -17.68
CA GLY A 11 -21.45 8.44 -18.09
C GLY A 11 -20.21 7.95 -18.85
N ALA A 12 -20.29 7.95 -20.17
CA ALA A 12 -19.18 7.67 -21.06
C ALA A 12 -18.15 8.82 -21.00
N LEU A 13 -16.95 8.54 -20.51
CA LEU A 13 -15.80 9.42 -20.73
C LEU A 13 -15.26 9.13 -22.14
N ALA A 14 -15.62 9.96 -23.10
CA ALA A 14 -15.10 9.87 -24.46
C ALA A 14 -13.70 10.51 -24.53
N LEU A 15 -12.67 9.68 -24.67
CA LEU A 15 -11.31 10.13 -24.99
C LEU A 15 -11.11 10.03 -26.51
N MET A 16 -11.16 11.17 -27.21
CA MET A 16 -10.71 11.24 -28.61
C MET A 16 -9.18 11.32 -28.62
N LEU A 17 -8.51 10.32 -29.19
CA LEU A 17 -7.11 10.42 -29.60
C LEU A 17 -7.02 10.17 -31.11
N LEU A 18 -6.98 11.27 -31.87
CA LEU A 18 -6.49 11.31 -33.23
C LEU A 18 -5.03 11.78 -33.19
N GLY A 19 -4.14 11.06 -33.87
CA GLY A 19 -2.80 11.56 -34.21
C GLY A 19 -1.66 10.69 -33.69
N GLY A 20 -0.98 10.02 -34.63
CA GLY A 20 0.29 9.35 -34.40
C GLY A 20 1.37 10.36 -34.01
N GLY A 21 1.85 10.22 -32.78
CA GLY A 21 3.09 10.77 -32.26
C GLY A 21 3.67 9.71 -31.32
N ALA A 22 4.99 9.66 -31.19
CA ALA A 22 5.61 8.93 -30.09
C ALA A 22 5.30 9.70 -28.81
N TRP A 23 4.13 9.44 -28.22
CA TRP A 23 3.75 9.98 -26.92
C TRP A 23 4.72 9.41 -25.90
N ALA A 24 5.62 10.24 -25.38
CA ALA A 24 6.25 9.95 -24.10
C ALA A 24 5.09 9.69 -23.13
N ARG A 25 5.00 8.47 -22.58
CA ARG A 25 4.02 8.20 -21.53
C ARG A 25 4.47 9.05 -20.33
N ASP A 26 3.66 10.03 -19.96
CA ASP A 26 3.90 10.85 -18.78
C ASP A 26 3.95 9.99 -17.52
N ASN A 27 4.71 10.43 -16.52
CA ASN A 27 4.75 9.81 -15.20
C ASN A 27 3.33 9.70 -14.63
N LEU A 28 3.00 8.53 -14.07
CA LEU A 28 1.70 8.31 -13.44
C LEU A 28 1.76 8.75 -11.99
N THR A 29 1.03 9.81 -11.65
CA THR A 29 0.81 10.22 -10.26
C THR A 29 -0.65 9.97 -9.87
N LEU A 30 -0.87 9.25 -8.78
CA LEU A 30 -2.19 8.98 -8.23
C LEU A 30 -2.23 9.35 -6.74
N THR A 31 -3.32 9.95 -6.31
CA THR A 31 -3.64 10.17 -4.90
C THR A 31 -4.97 9.49 -4.61
N PHE A 32 -4.98 8.65 -3.59
CA PHE A 32 -6.18 7.89 -3.21
C PHE A 32 -6.99 8.70 -2.20
N ASP A 33 -8.28 8.91 -2.50
CA ASP A 33 -9.20 9.54 -1.57
C ASP A 33 -9.59 8.54 -0.47
N LEU A 34 -8.89 8.61 0.66
CA LEU A 34 -9.12 7.75 1.81
C LEU A 34 -10.43 8.05 2.53
N ALA A 35 -10.97 9.26 2.39
CA ALA A 35 -12.24 9.65 3.00
C ALA A 35 -13.45 9.08 2.24
N ALA A 36 -13.26 8.72 0.97
CA ALA A 36 -14.26 8.06 0.14
C ALA A 36 -14.37 6.54 0.39
N LEU A 37 -13.52 5.97 1.24
CA LEU A 37 -13.57 4.54 1.56
C LEU A 37 -14.75 4.22 2.49
N ASP A 38 -15.52 3.20 2.12
CA ASP A 38 -16.64 2.73 2.92
C ASP A 38 -16.17 2.17 4.27
N ARG A 39 -17.01 2.36 5.29
CA ARG A 39 -16.82 1.68 6.57
C ARG A 39 -16.94 0.17 6.37
N GLN A 40 -15.99 -0.57 6.91
CA GLN A 40 -16.03 -2.03 6.95
C GLN A 40 -15.83 -2.53 8.38
N GLU A 41 -16.64 -3.48 8.81
CA GLU A 41 -16.51 -4.12 10.11
C GLU A 41 -16.69 -5.62 9.96
N THR A 42 -15.71 -6.36 10.47
CA THR A 42 -15.66 -7.83 10.48
C THR A 42 -15.27 -8.29 11.88
N LYS A 43 -15.29 -9.60 12.11
CA LYS A 43 -14.80 -10.17 13.39
C LYS A 43 -13.30 -9.89 13.65
N ASP A 44 -12.52 -9.62 12.60
CA ASP A 44 -11.07 -9.50 12.68
C ASP A 44 -10.60 -8.03 12.58
N MET A 45 -11.39 -7.16 11.95
CA MET A 45 -11.01 -5.78 11.62
C MET A 45 -12.18 -4.79 11.65
N ARG A 46 -11.87 -3.54 12.00
CA ARG A 46 -12.70 -2.34 11.75
C ARG A 46 -11.92 -1.33 10.90
N LEU A 47 -12.55 -0.88 9.82
CA LEU A 47 -12.04 0.14 8.92
C LEU A 47 -13.05 1.28 8.88
N ALA A 48 -12.60 2.52 9.11
CA ALA A 48 -13.48 3.68 9.00
C ALA A 48 -12.68 4.97 8.84
N TRP A 49 -13.26 5.94 8.13
CA TRP A 49 -12.83 7.33 8.24
C TRP A 49 -13.34 7.93 9.55
N THR A 50 -12.43 8.38 10.42
CA THR A 50 -12.76 9.01 11.71
C THR A 50 -11.71 10.03 12.09
N GLY A 51 -12.11 11.18 12.65
CA GLY A 51 -11.17 12.17 13.15
C GLY A 51 -10.18 12.73 12.11
N GLY A 52 -10.51 12.68 10.82
CA GLY A 52 -9.63 13.12 9.74
C GLY A 52 -8.54 12.12 9.33
N GLU A 53 -8.69 10.84 9.68
CA GLU A 53 -7.84 9.74 9.25
C GLU A 53 -8.66 8.52 8.85
N PHE A 54 -8.13 7.72 7.94
CA PHE A 54 -8.59 6.36 7.68
C PHE A 54 -7.99 5.43 8.72
N ARG A 55 -8.82 4.98 9.66
CA ARG A 55 -8.42 4.14 10.79
C ARG A 55 -8.60 2.67 10.43
N MET A 56 -7.53 1.90 10.63
CA MET A 56 -7.50 0.44 10.54
C MET A 56 -7.26 -0.12 11.95
N GLU A 57 -8.24 -0.85 12.47
CA GLU A 57 -8.21 -1.45 13.81
C GLU A 57 -8.31 -2.97 13.70
N ALA A 58 -7.24 -3.67 14.07
CA ALA A 58 -7.20 -5.12 14.23
C ALA A 58 -7.76 -5.52 15.59
N LEU A 59 -8.70 -6.47 15.57
CA LEU A 59 -9.44 -6.92 16.76
C LEU A 59 -8.89 -8.21 17.37
N ARG A 60 -7.78 -8.73 16.84
CA ARG A 60 -7.08 -9.90 17.35
C ARG A 60 -5.57 -9.76 17.13
N GLU A 61 -4.79 -10.59 17.81
CA GLU A 61 -3.34 -10.68 17.63
C GLU A 61 -2.92 -11.25 16.27
N ASN A 62 -1.68 -10.98 15.89
CA ASN A 62 -1.00 -11.54 14.72
C ASN A 62 -1.79 -11.39 13.41
N LEU A 63 -2.32 -10.20 13.15
CA LEU A 63 -3.11 -9.93 11.94
C LEU A 63 -2.49 -8.78 11.16
N LEU A 64 -2.24 -9.00 9.88
CA LEU A 64 -2.04 -7.95 8.89
C LEU A 64 -3.25 -7.89 7.98
N TRP A 65 -3.85 -6.71 7.86
CA TRP A 65 -4.96 -6.46 6.95
C TRP A 65 -4.51 -5.52 5.84
N PHE A 66 -5.02 -5.77 4.64
CA PHE A 66 -4.67 -5.03 3.43
C PHE A 66 -5.92 -4.32 2.91
N GLN A 67 -5.87 -2.98 2.87
CA GLN A 67 -6.86 -2.19 2.16
C GLN A 67 -6.37 -1.97 0.73
N TYR A 68 -6.97 -2.68 -0.23
CA TYR A 68 -6.52 -2.72 -1.62
C TYR A 68 -7.03 -1.54 -2.44
N PHE A 69 -6.19 -1.06 -3.35
CA PHE A 69 -6.52 -0.09 -4.39
C PHE A 69 -6.08 -0.65 -5.74
N SER A 70 -7.02 -0.77 -6.66
CA SER A 70 -6.74 -1.23 -8.02
C SER A 70 -6.16 -0.09 -8.84
N LEU A 71 -5.07 -0.37 -9.55
CA LEU A 71 -4.50 0.58 -10.50
C LEU A 71 -5.16 0.43 -11.88
N PRO A 72 -5.15 1.49 -12.71
CA PRO A 72 -5.62 1.39 -14.09
C PRO A 72 -4.93 0.25 -14.85
N LYS A 73 -5.69 -0.53 -15.62
CA LYS A 73 -5.13 -1.58 -16.48
C LYS A 73 -4.10 -0.94 -17.41
N ASN A 74 -2.88 -1.48 -17.44
CA ASN A 74 -1.72 -0.97 -18.19
C ASN A 74 -0.89 0.15 -17.53
N ALA A 75 -0.95 0.30 -16.19
CA ALA A 75 0.15 0.90 -15.44
C ALA A 75 1.39 -0.02 -15.55
N ALA A 76 2.02 0.00 -16.73
CA ALA A 76 3.28 -0.65 -17.01
C ALA A 76 4.37 0.40 -16.84
N PHE A 77 5.24 0.18 -15.86
CA PHE A 77 6.32 1.09 -15.49
C PHE A 77 7.56 0.73 -16.29
N ARG A 78 8.37 1.73 -16.61
CA ARG A 78 9.66 1.52 -17.26
C ARG A 78 10.76 1.25 -16.24
N ASN A 79 10.86 2.10 -15.23
CA ASN A 79 12.08 2.21 -14.43
C ASN A 79 11.78 2.07 -12.93
N ASN A 80 10.81 2.84 -12.42
CA ASN A 80 10.59 2.97 -10.99
C ASN A 80 9.12 3.06 -10.61
N PHE A 81 8.88 2.70 -9.36
CA PHE A 81 7.57 2.78 -8.73
C PHE A 81 7.73 3.22 -7.28
N SER A 82 7.01 4.26 -6.88
CA SER A 82 7.03 4.84 -5.54
C SER A 82 5.64 4.84 -4.91
N LEU A 83 5.58 4.46 -3.64
CA LEU A 83 4.40 4.60 -2.79
C LEU A 83 4.75 5.40 -1.57
N GLU A 84 3.83 6.28 -1.16
CA GLU A 84 3.97 7.03 0.07
C GLU A 84 2.64 7.07 0.84
N ALA A 85 2.70 6.92 2.15
CA ALA A 85 1.57 7.06 3.06
C ALA A 85 1.95 7.89 4.29
N GLU A 86 1.11 8.85 4.68
CA GLU A 86 1.22 9.50 6.00
C GLU A 86 0.51 8.65 7.05
N VAL A 87 1.27 8.17 8.03
CA VAL A 87 0.75 7.54 9.26
C VAL A 87 0.53 8.63 10.29
N SER A 88 -0.74 8.89 10.61
CA SER A 88 -1.15 9.98 11.51
C SER A 88 -1.26 9.54 12.96
N SER A 89 -1.57 8.26 13.21
CA SER A 89 -1.71 7.71 14.55
C SER A 89 -1.32 6.24 14.61
N VAL A 90 -0.77 5.81 15.74
CA VAL A 90 -0.51 4.40 16.05
C VAL A 90 -0.88 4.19 17.52
N GLN A 91 -1.83 3.30 17.79
CA GLN A 91 -2.26 2.92 19.14
C GLN A 91 -2.15 1.41 19.31
N ASP A 92 -2.10 0.95 20.56
CA ASP A 92 -2.03 -0.47 20.91
C ASP A 92 -0.89 -1.23 20.19
N ARG A 93 0.22 -0.51 19.93
CA ARG A 93 1.39 -1.03 19.21
C ARG A 93 1.04 -1.63 17.84
N GLY A 94 0.09 -1.01 17.13
CA GLY A 94 -0.31 -1.38 15.78
C GLY A 94 0.85 -1.45 14.77
N VAL A 95 0.63 -2.22 13.72
CA VAL A 95 1.55 -2.41 12.59
C VAL A 95 1.09 -1.55 11.43
N ALA A 96 1.97 -0.69 10.93
CA ALA A 96 1.71 0.22 9.81
C ALA A 96 2.56 -0.17 8.61
N GLY A 97 1.98 -0.25 7.42
CA GLY A 97 2.72 -0.63 6.23
C GLY A 97 2.05 -0.22 4.92
N ILE A 98 2.76 -0.52 3.84
CA ILE A 98 2.34 -0.32 2.46
C ILE A 98 2.79 -1.51 1.63
N ALA A 99 2.04 -1.79 0.58
CA ALA A 99 2.25 -2.99 -0.22
C ALA A 99 1.95 -2.76 -1.70
N LEU A 100 2.58 -3.57 -2.54
CA LEU A 100 2.39 -3.57 -3.99
C LEU A 100 2.41 -4.99 -4.57
N GLY A 101 1.79 -5.17 -5.73
CA GLY A 101 1.91 -6.41 -6.50
C GLY A 101 1.09 -6.47 -7.78
N ASN A 102 1.18 -7.61 -8.43
CA ASN A 102 0.51 -7.94 -9.67
C ASN A 102 -0.61 -8.97 -9.41
N ARG A 103 -1.87 -8.60 -9.67
CA ARG A 103 -3.10 -9.36 -9.37
C ARG A 103 -3.44 -9.52 -7.89
N LYS A 104 -2.45 -9.58 -7.01
CA LYS A 104 -2.55 -9.54 -5.54
C LYS A 104 -1.38 -8.73 -4.97
N ILE A 105 -1.27 -8.62 -3.65
CA ILE A 105 -0.05 -8.10 -3.03
C ILE A 105 1.04 -9.16 -3.15
N ASP A 106 2.22 -8.75 -3.62
CA ASP A 106 3.40 -9.60 -3.72
C ASP A 106 4.49 -9.17 -2.73
N LEU A 107 4.66 -7.86 -2.53
CA LEU A 107 5.66 -7.29 -1.62
C LEU A 107 5.02 -6.33 -0.62
N VAL A 108 5.45 -6.46 0.63
CA VAL A 108 4.97 -5.67 1.76
C VAL A 108 6.15 -5.07 2.48
N PHE A 109 6.08 -3.78 2.75
CA PHE A 109 6.93 -3.09 3.71
C PHE A 109 6.07 -2.66 4.89
N TYR A 110 6.48 -3.00 6.11
CA TYR A 110 5.76 -2.55 7.31
C TYR A 110 6.70 -2.31 8.47
N VAL A 111 6.25 -1.46 9.39
CA VAL A 111 6.97 -1.08 10.60
C VAL A 111 6.09 -1.29 11.83
N TYR A 112 6.74 -1.54 12.96
CA TYR A 112 6.09 -1.58 14.26
C TYR A 112 7.08 -1.30 15.38
N LEU A 113 6.56 -1.03 16.58
CA LEU A 113 7.33 -0.75 17.78
C LEU A 113 7.22 -1.92 18.76
N HIS A 114 8.37 -2.46 19.18
CA HIS A 114 8.47 -3.50 20.21
C HIS A 114 9.55 -3.15 21.21
N ASP A 115 9.22 -3.17 22.50
CA ASP A 115 10.17 -3.00 23.60
C ASP A 115 11.09 -1.77 23.42
N ARG A 116 10.48 -0.67 22.93
CA ARG A 116 11.10 0.63 22.62
C ARG A 116 12.00 0.66 21.37
N HIS A 117 12.10 -0.44 20.64
CA HIS A 117 12.82 -0.52 19.37
C HIS A 117 11.84 -0.52 18.19
N GLY A 118 12.15 0.27 17.17
CA GLY A 118 11.45 0.19 15.89
C GLY A 118 11.95 -1.00 15.08
N TYR A 119 11.04 -1.68 14.43
CA TYR A 119 11.34 -2.79 13.52
C TYR A 119 10.74 -2.47 12.16
N ALA A 120 11.57 -2.56 11.13
CA ALA A 120 11.16 -2.48 9.74
C ALA A 120 11.26 -3.88 9.14
N ARG A 121 10.23 -4.31 8.42
CA ARG A 121 10.17 -5.64 7.80
C ARG A 121 9.78 -5.55 6.34
N ILE A 122 10.36 -6.46 5.56
CA ILE A 122 9.91 -6.78 4.21
C ILE A 122 9.45 -8.23 4.20
N ALA A 123 8.27 -8.45 3.63
CA ALA A 123 7.67 -9.76 3.46
C ALA A 123 7.14 -9.91 2.03
N THR A 124 7.06 -11.14 1.54
CA THR A 124 6.13 -11.44 0.45
C THR A 124 4.75 -11.68 1.03
N ALA A 125 3.69 -11.35 0.31
CA ALA A 125 2.35 -11.82 0.66
C ALA A 125 1.83 -12.75 -0.42
N ASP A 126 1.14 -13.82 -0.02
CA ASP A 126 0.23 -14.52 -0.89
C ASP A 126 -1.21 -14.28 -0.44
N SER A 127 -2.19 -14.88 -1.13
CA SER A 127 -3.62 -14.72 -0.84
C SER A 127 -4.04 -15.19 0.56
N SER A 128 -3.12 -15.75 1.36
CA SER A 128 -3.40 -16.33 2.66
C SER A 128 -2.42 -15.94 3.76
N GLN A 129 -1.16 -15.63 3.47
CA GLN A 129 -0.12 -15.39 4.48
C GLN A 129 0.97 -14.42 3.98
N ALA A 130 1.56 -13.66 4.91
CA ALA A 130 2.79 -12.91 4.68
C ALA A 130 4.00 -13.77 5.07
N HIS A 131 4.89 -14.05 4.11
CA HIS A 131 6.14 -14.78 4.33
C HIS A 131 7.28 -13.79 4.54
N PHE A 132 7.93 -13.92 5.68
CA PHE A 132 9.02 -13.06 6.08
C PHE A 132 10.25 -13.19 5.16
N ILE A 133 10.84 -12.05 4.76
CA ILE A 133 12.09 -12.00 3.99
C ILE A 133 13.23 -11.40 4.82
N SER A 134 13.01 -10.19 5.35
CA SER A 134 14.07 -9.40 5.98
C SER A 134 13.54 -8.48 7.07
N GLU A 135 14.35 -8.23 8.09
CA GLU A 135 14.08 -7.34 9.23
C GLU A 135 15.30 -6.49 9.54
N LYS A 136 15.05 -5.27 9.98
CA LYS A 136 16.07 -4.42 10.59
C LYS A 136 15.48 -3.57 11.69
N THR A 137 16.25 -3.38 12.77
CA THR A 137 15.90 -2.44 13.83
C THR A 137 16.25 -1.01 13.43
N PHE A 138 15.45 -0.05 13.87
CA PHE A 138 15.65 1.36 13.59
C PHE A 138 15.03 2.25 14.69
N SER A 139 15.34 3.54 14.65
CA SER A 139 14.71 4.54 15.53
C SER A 139 13.28 4.78 15.07
N TYR A 140 12.30 4.26 15.82
CA TYR A 140 10.89 4.42 15.49
C TYR A 140 10.46 5.90 15.61
N PRO A 141 9.80 6.48 14.60
CA PRO A 141 9.42 7.88 14.61
C PRO A 141 8.23 8.13 15.56
N SER A 142 8.08 9.38 16.00
CA SER A 142 6.82 9.88 16.56
C SER A 142 5.79 10.09 15.43
N THR A 143 4.51 9.92 15.72
CA THR A 143 3.43 10.27 14.80
C THR A 143 3.17 11.79 14.77
N PRO A 144 2.86 12.39 13.62
CA PRO A 144 2.76 11.74 12.31
C PRO A 144 4.13 11.44 11.69
N PHE A 145 4.21 10.42 10.83
CA PHE A 145 5.40 10.09 10.04
C PHE A 145 5.01 9.55 8.66
N THR A 146 5.95 9.56 7.71
CA THR A 146 5.72 8.99 6.38
C THR A 146 6.32 7.60 6.25
N LEU A 147 5.58 6.71 5.60
CA LEU A 147 6.07 5.43 5.08
C LEU A 147 6.25 5.57 3.59
N GLY A 148 7.39 5.12 3.08
CA GLY A 148 7.68 5.12 1.66
C GLY A 148 8.18 3.76 1.19
N VAL A 149 7.90 3.43 -0.07
CA VAL A 149 8.52 2.30 -0.77
C VAL A 149 8.94 2.78 -2.14
N VAL A 150 10.15 2.41 -2.55
CA VAL A 150 10.59 2.51 -3.95
C VAL A 150 10.93 1.11 -4.45
N TYR A 151 10.35 0.76 -5.59
CA TYR A 151 10.69 -0.45 -6.34
C TYR A 151 11.37 -0.06 -7.67
N ASP A 152 12.65 -0.38 -7.78
CA ASP A 152 13.43 -0.31 -9.01
C ASP A 152 13.18 -1.61 -9.79
N VAL A 153 12.55 -1.47 -10.96
CA VAL A 153 12.13 -2.60 -11.80
C VAL A 153 13.35 -3.26 -12.46
N ASP A 154 14.30 -2.45 -12.92
CA ASP A 154 15.49 -2.92 -13.64
C ASP A 154 16.46 -3.65 -12.71
N GLY A 155 16.71 -3.06 -11.53
CA GLY A 155 17.55 -3.66 -10.50
C GLY A 155 16.83 -4.76 -9.70
N GLY A 156 15.50 -4.81 -9.75
CA GLY A 156 14.69 -5.64 -8.87
C GLY A 156 14.96 -5.31 -7.39
N VAL A 157 15.09 -4.03 -7.07
CA VAL A 157 15.42 -3.53 -5.73
C VAL A 157 14.16 -2.96 -5.08
N PHE A 158 13.82 -3.48 -3.90
CA PHE A 158 12.69 -3.02 -3.11
C PHE A 158 13.21 -2.38 -1.83
N THR A 159 12.98 -1.07 -1.69
CA THR A 159 13.49 -0.28 -0.57
C THR A 159 12.35 0.35 0.20
N GLY A 160 12.32 0.13 1.52
CA GLY A 160 11.41 0.77 2.45
C GLY A 160 12.04 1.99 3.11
N TYR A 161 11.24 3.02 3.27
CA TYR A 161 11.61 4.33 3.79
C TYR A 161 10.70 4.73 4.94
N VAL A 162 11.26 5.47 5.90
CA VAL A 162 10.52 6.15 6.95
C VAL A 162 11.00 7.60 7.01
N ASN A 163 10.10 8.57 6.92
CA ASN A 163 10.45 10.01 6.85
C ASN A 163 11.50 10.32 5.76
N GLY A 164 11.37 9.69 4.60
CA GLY A 164 12.31 9.82 3.48
C GLY A 164 13.68 9.15 3.68
N GLN A 165 13.96 8.56 4.85
CA GLN A 165 15.20 7.83 5.11
C GLN A 165 15.03 6.35 4.78
N SER A 166 15.93 5.80 3.96
CA SER A 166 15.96 4.36 3.69
C SER A 166 16.27 3.60 4.98
N VAL A 167 15.35 2.72 5.39
CA VAL A 167 15.53 1.92 6.61
C VAL A 167 15.93 0.49 6.28
N LEU A 168 15.37 -0.09 5.21
CA LEU A 168 15.57 -1.48 4.82
C LEU A 168 15.47 -1.62 3.29
N SER A 169 16.34 -2.42 2.68
CA SER A 169 16.36 -2.68 1.25
C SER A 169 16.69 -4.14 0.99
N ILE A 170 16.06 -4.72 -0.03
CA ILE A 170 16.38 -6.04 -0.58
C ILE A 170 16.46 -5.95 -2.10
N SER A 171 17.17 -6.88 -2.70
CA SER A 171 17.32 -6.98 -4.15
C SER A 171 17.16 -8.41 -4.63
N SER A 172 16.84 -8.60 -5.90
CA SER A 172 16.87 -9.92 -6.55
C SER A 172 18.24 -10.61 -6.42
N THR A 173 19.33 -9.84 -6.31
CA THR A 173 20.68 -10.37 -6.09
C THR A 173 20.90 -10.88 -4.67
N SER A 174 20.39 -10.19 -3.65
CA SER A 174 20.50 -10.61 -2.25
C SER A 174 19.44 -11.65 -1.87
N TYR A 175 18.32 -11.69 -2.58
CA TYR A 175 17.25 -12.65 -2.41
C TYR A 175 16.76 -13.16 -3.77
N PRO A 176 17.39 -14.21 -4.34
CA PRO A 176 17.06 -14.73 -5.68
C PRO A 176 15.63 -15.21 -5.88
N ARG A 177 14.89 -15.44 -4.79
CA ARG A 177 13.46 -15.80 -4.81
C ARG A 177 12.53 -14.60 -4.77
N LEU A 178 13.08 -13.38 -4.79
CA LEU A 178 12.28 -12.16 -4.82
C LEU A 178 11.50 -12.16 -6.14
N THR A 179 10.18 -12.03 -6.03
CA THR A 179 9.34 -11.92 -7.22
C THR A 179 9.69 -10.63 -7.93
N GLN A 180 10.16 -10.73 -9.19
CA GLN A 180 10.32 -9.55 -10.03
C GLN A 180 8.95 -9.10 -10.53
N ILE A 181 8.60 -7.85 -10.25
CA ILE A 181 7.30 -7.27 -10.53
C ILE A 181 7.47 -6.30 -11.70
N SER A 182 7.28 -6.80 -12.92
CA SER A 182 7.36 -5.98 -14.14
C SER A 182 6.12 -5.11 -14.38
N SER A 183 5.07 -5.28 -13.56
CA SER A 183 3.86 -4.45 -13.57
C SER A 183 3.14 -4.56 -12.22
N VAL A 184 2.57 -3.46 -11.75
CA VAL A 184 1.79 -3.37 -10.50
C VAL A 184 0.38 -3.05 -10.92
N ASN A 185 -0.55 -3.91 -10.49
CA ASN A 185 -1.98 -3.73 -10.74
C ASN A 185 -2.74 -3.44 -9.44
N SER A 186 -2.09 -3.65 -8.28
CA SER A 186 -2.69 -3.40 -6.98
C SER A 186 -1.65 -2.85 -6.02
N VAL A 187 -2.11 -1.91 -5.20
CA VAL A 187 -1.38 -1.40 -4.05
C VAL A 187 -2.26 -1.47 -2.82
N ALA A 188 -1.69 -1.40 -1.63
CA ALA A 188 -2.46 -1.43 -0.40
C ALA A 188 -1.83 -0.62 0.72
N LEU A 189 -2.70 -0.06 1.57
CA LEU A 189 -2.36 0.27 2.94
C LEU A 189 -2.42 -0.99 3.80
N VAL A 190 -1.49 -1.12 4.73
CA VAL A 190 -1.40 -2.25 5.65
C VAL A 190 -1.55 -1.75 7.07
N GLY A 191 -2.56 -2.27 7.75
CA GLY A 191 -2.84 -2.02 9.17
C GLY A 191 -2.97 -3.35 9.90
N GLY A 192 -2.53 -3.43 11.14
CA GLY A 192 -2.54 -4.70 11.84
C GLY A 192 -2.14 -4.66 13.30
N SER A 193 -2.06 -5.85 13.88
CA SER A 193 -1.59 -6.12 15.23
C SER A 193 -0.32 -6.97 15.19
N ARG A 194 0.50 -6.82 16.23
CA ARG A 194 1.65 -7.70 16.44
C ARG A 194 1.19 -9.03 17.04
N HIS A 195 2.08 -10.01 17.03
CA HIS A 195 1.81 -11.36 17.56
C HIS A 195 1.63 -11.41 19.09
N ASP A 196 2.15 -10.42 19.81
CA ASP A 196 2.11 -10.27 21.27
C ASP A 196 1.10 -9.21 21.72
N GLN A 197 0.28 -8.69 20.80
CA GLN A 197 -0.66 -7.62 21.09
C GLN A 197 -2.08 -8.08 20.73
N PRO A 198 -3.05 -7.98 21.63
CA PRO A 198 -4.40 -8.49 21.39
C PRO A 198 -5.16 -7.71 20.31
N SER A 199 -4.67 -6.52 19.96
CA SER A 199 -5.24 -5.62 18.95
C SER A 199 -4.13 -4.71 18.40
N GLY A 200 -4.47 -3.88 17.43
CA GLY A 200 -3.57 -2.86 16.92
C GLY A 200 -4.33 -1.83 16.11
N VAL A 201 -3.99 -0.55 16.26
CA VAL A 201 -4.68 0.54 15.59
C VAL A 201 -3.68 1.40 14.85
N VAL A 202 -3.97 1.70 13.59
CA VAL A 202 -3.20 2.64 12.77
C VAL A 202 -4.14 3.58 12.03
N GLY A 203 -3.80 4.87 12.02
CA GLY A 203 -4.48 5.90 11.23
C GLY A 203 -3.61 6.36 10.06
N PHE A 204 -4.23 6.49 8.89
CA PHE A 204 -3.60 7.02 7.67
C PHE A 204 -4.31 8.29 7.21
N ARG A 205 -3.54 9.30 6.79
CA ARG A 205 -4.10 10.56 6.27
C ARG A 205 -4.02 10.70 4.77
N SER A 206 -2.97 10.17 4.18
CA SER A 206 -2.73 10.22 2.74
C SER A 206 -2.17 8.90 2.26
N PHE A 207 -2.44 8.61 0.99
CA PHE A 207 -1.80 7.55 0.26
C PHE A 207 -1.65 7.98 -1.19
N SER A 208 -0.42 7.93 -1.70
CA SER A 208 -0.09 8.34 -3.05
C SER A 208 0.86 7.36 -3.71
N LEU A 209 0.89 7.46 -5.03
CA LEU A 209 1.70 6.65 -5.91
C LEU A 209 2.29 7.55 -6.99
N GLU A 210 3.56 7.30 -7.30
CA GLU A 210 4.25 7.85 -8.45
C GLU A 210 4.95 6.73 -9.21
N ALA A 211 4.90 6.75 -10.54
CA ALA A 211 5.57 5.75 -11.33
C ALA A 211 6.01 6.26 -12.71
N GLU A 212 7.13 5.71 -13.19
CA GLU A 212 7.80 6.06 -14.45
C GLU A 212 8.02 4.82 -15.34
#